data_AF-A0A4Q6GN26-F1
#
_entry.id   AF-A0A4Q6GN26-F1
#
_cell.length_a   1.000
_cell.length_b   1.000
_cell.length_c   1.000
_cell.angle_alpha   90.00
_cell.angle_beta   90.00
_cell.angle_gamma   90.00
#
_symmetry.space_group_name_H-M   'P 1'
#
loop_
_entity.id
_entity.type
_entity.pdbx_description
1 polymer ?
#
loop_
_entity_poly.entity_id
_entity_poly.type
_entity_poly.pdbx_seq_one_letter_code
_entity_poly.pdbx_strand_id
1 'polypeptide(L)'
;MNALPELARRLLPASLFARLTLIVLAGLTAAQLLSASLAIVERDDVNMGAMIDTVEVDLRAALALLERLPRKERADWLPRLERRGYRFLAGSGESGLPVQAEISSRLLRSATRALAPAYAISANALPGARERFQIHLRLADGDPLSVEFRPRPGLPLSPWLPFVLGAQLALVALSCWLAVRQATAPLRTLAEAADALGPDLRPAELPERGPSEVVRATRALNAM
;
A
#
# COMPACT_ATOMS: atom_id res chain seq x y z
N MET A 1 -14.83 3.77 -33.42
CA MET A 1 -14.33 3.00 -32.26
C MET A 1 -13.76 1.66 -32.72
N ASN A 2 -12.56 1.61 -33.34
CA ASN A 2 -11.89 0.33 -33.63
C ASN A 2 -10.36 0.44 -33.89
N ALA A 3 -9.69 1.50 -33.41
CA ALA A 3 -8.25 1.70 -33.64
C ALA A 3 -7.34 1.06 -32.57
N LEU A 4 -7.91 0.59 -31.45
CA LEU A 4 -7.16 -0.04 -30.35
C LEU A 4 -6.62 -1.47 -30.59
N PRO A 5 -7.14 -2.33 -31.51
CA PRO A 5 -6.61 -3.68 -31.69
C PRO A 5 -5.39 -3.77 -32.65
N GLU A 6 -5.23 -2.82 -33.58
CA GLU A 6 -4.14 -2.81 -34.58
C GLU A 6 -2.77 -2.52 -33.93
N LEU A 7 -2.71 -1.51 -33.05
CA LEU A 7 -1.49 -1.17 -32.29
C LEU A 7 -1.10 -2.29 -31.32
N ALA A 8 -2.09 -2.92 -30.67
CA ALA A 8 -1.86 -4.05 -29.78
C ALA A 8 -1.27 -5.27 -30.53
N ARG A 9 -1.72 -5.54 -31.77
CA ARG A 9 -1.18 -6.64 -32.60
C ARG A 9 0.26 -6.42 -33.05
N ARG A 10 0.70 -5.16 -33.25
CA ARG A 10 2.10 -4.84 -33.61
C ARG A 10 3.05 -4.87 -32.42
N LEU A 11 2.56 -4.65 -31.20
CA LEU A 11 3.34 -4.70 -29.97
C LEU A 11 3.45 -6.11 -29.39
N LEU A 12 2.59 -7.04 -29.80
CA LEU A 12 2.63 -8.42 -29.36
C LEU A 12 3.76 -9.19 -30.08
N PRO A 13 4.66 -9.84 -29.35
CA PRO A 13 5.77 -10.57 -29.95
C PRO A 13 5.25 -11.72 -30.83
N ALA A 14 6.03 -12.08 -31.86
CA ALA A 14 5.65 -13.11 -32.82
C ALA A 14 5.64 -14.53 -32.21
N SER A 15 6.44 -14.79 -31.18
CA SER A 15 6.53 -16.12 -30.57
C SER A 15 5.45 -16.35 -29.50
N LEU A 16 4.87 -17.56 -29.49
CA LEU A 16 3.95 -18.02 -28.43
C LEU A 16 4.60 -17.93 -27.04
N PHE A 17 5.90 -18.25 -26.94
CA PHE A 17 6.69 -18.06 -25.72
C PHE A 17 6.57 -16.65 -25.17
N ALA A 18 6.93 -15.64 -25.97
CA ALA A 18 6.97 -14.27 -25.49
C ALA A 18 5.56 -13.73 -25.18
N ARG A 19 4.53 -14.17 -25.93
CA ARG A 19 3.13 -13.83 -25.63
C ARG A 19 2.69 -14.40 -24.28
N LEU A 20 2.94 -15.68 -24.03
CA LEU A 20 2.58 -16.34 -22.77
C LEU A 20 3.35 -15.74 -21.60
N THR A 21 4.66 -15.50 -21.74
CA THR A 21 5.46 -14.85 -20.70
C THR A 21 4.93 -13.45 -20.38
N LEU A 22 4.60 -12.64 -21.38
CA LEU A 22 4.07 -11.29 -21.16
C LEU A 22 2.72 -11.30 -20.45
N ILE A 23 1.79 -12.18 -20.87
CA ILE A 23 0.45 -12.27 -20.25
C ILE A 23 0.57 -12.67 -18.78
N VAL A 24 1.34 -13.72 -18.49
CA VAL A 24 1.53 -14.22 -17.12
C VAL A 24 2.24 -13.18 -16.27
N LEU A 25 3.34 -12.60 -16.77
CA LEU A 25 4.11 -11.59 -16.04
C LEU A 25 3.28 -10.33 -15.75
N ALA A 26 2.52 -9.83 -16.72
CA ALA A 26 1.65 -8.68 -16.54
C ALA A 26 0.57 -8.96 -15.49
N GLY A 27 -0.08 -10.13 -15.56
CA GLY A 27 -1.09 -10.54 -14.59
C GLY A 27 -0.54 -10.64 -13.17
N LEU A 28 0.61 -11.30 -12.99
CA LEU A 28 1.24 -11.41 -11.68
C LEU A 28 1.71 -10.05 -11.17
N THR A 29 2.33 -9.22 -12.01
CA THR A 29 2.78 -7.87 -11.62
C THR A 29 1.60 -7.02 -11.15
N ALA A 30 0.48 -7.05 -11.89
CA ALA A 30 -0.74 -6.33 -11.51
C ALA A 30 -1.29 -6.83 -10.17
N ALA A 31 -1.35 -8.16 -9.95
CA ALA A 31 -1.80 -8.74 -8.68
C ALA A 31 -0.90 -8.29 -7.51
N GLN A 32 0.42 -8.27 -7.71
CA GLN A 32 1.37 -7.83 -6.68
C GLN A 32 1.23 -6.35 -6.35
N LEU A 33 1.05 -5.49 -7.36
CA LEU A 33 0.80 -4.07 -7.14
C LEU A 33 -0.52 -3.84 -6.40
N LEU A 34 -1.57 -4.62 -6.72
CA LEU A 34 -2.85 -4.55 -6.03
C LEU A 34 -2.70 -4.95 -4.55
N SER A 35 -2.05 -6.09 -4.27
CA SER A 35 -1.76 -6.53 -2.90
C SER A 35 -0.92 -5.51 -2.13
N ALA A 36 0.12 -4.94 -2.75
CA ALA A 36 0.94 -3.91 -2.12
C ALA A 36 0.13 -2.65 -1.82
N SER A 37 -0.74 -2.22 -2.74
CA SER A 37 -1.60 -1.05 -2.52
C SER A 37 -2.57 -1.28 -1.36
N LEU A 38 -3.18 -2.46 -1.27
CA LEU A 38 -4.06 -2.83 -0.17
C LEU A 38 -3.32 -2.81 1.17
N ALA A 39 -2.12 -3.41 1.22
CA ALA A 39 -1.31 -3.45 2.44
C ALA A 39 -0.89 -2.05 2.91
N ILE A 40 -0.62 -1.12 1.99
CA ILE A 40 -0.30 0.27 2.34
C ILE A 40 -1.51 0.97 2.95
N VAL A 41 -2.70 0.81 2.36
CA VAL A 41 -3.95 1.40 2.86
C VAL A 41 -4.30 0.84 4.25
N GLU A 42 -4.28 -0.48 4.40
CA GLU A 42 -4.58 -1.13 5.68
C GLU A 42 -3.57 -0.75 6.77
N ARG A 43 -2.28 -0.68 6.43
CA ARG A 43 -1.23 -0.20 7.34
C ARG A 43 -1.53 1.22 7.83
N ASP A 44 -1.94 2.11 6.94
CA ASP A 44 -2.24 3.50 7.32
C ASP A 44 -3.46 3.57 8.26
N ASP A 45 -4.50 2.78 7.99
CA ASP A 45 -5.67 2.67 8.86
C ASP A 45 -5.33 2.11 10.25
N VAL A 46 -4.56 1.02 10.31
CA VAL A 46 -4.13 0.40 11.58
C VAL A 46 -3.26 1.35 12.40
N ASN A 47 -2.30 2.02 11.77
CA ASN A 47 -1.43 2.99 12.45
C ASN A 47 -2.23 4.18 12.97
N MET A 48 -3.19 4.68 12.18
CA MET A 48 -4.08 5.76 12.61
C MET A 48 -4.93 5.30 13.80
N GLY A 49 -5.53 4.12 13.74
CA GLY A 49 -6.31 3.53 14.84
C GLY A 49 -5.52 3.44 16.14
N ALA A 50 -4.31 2.89 16.09
CA ALA A 50 -3.43 2.80 17.26
C ALA A 50 -3.09 4.18 17.86
N MET A 51 -2.90 5.20 17.01
CA MET A 51 -2.73 6.58 17.48
C MET A 51 -3.99 7.09 18.19
N ILE A 52 -5.18 6.87 17.61
CA ILE A 52 -6.46 7.30 18.21
C ILE A 52 -6.66 6.69 19.61
N ASP A 53 -6.32 5.42 19.76
CA ASP A 53 -6.47 4.70 21.03
C ASP A 53 -5.53 5.24 22.12
N THR A 54 -4.33 5.70 21.72
CA THR A 54 -3.33 6.22 22.67
C THR A 54 -3.60 7.68 23.07
N VAL A 55 -4.26 8.46 22.20
CA VAL A 55 -4.58 9.88 22.45
C VAL A 55 -5.34 10.08 23.76
N GLU A 56 -6.25 9.18 24.12
CA GLU A 56 -7.02 9.30 25.37
C GLU A 56 -6.12 9.32 26.61
N VAL A 57 -5.20 8.37 26.69
CA VAL A 57 -4.27 8.23 27.82
C VAL A 57 -3.27 9.39 27.84
N ASP A 58 -2.72 9.72 26.67
CA ASP A 58 -1.72 10.79 26.55
C ASP A 58 -2.28 12.16 26.93
N LEU A 59 -3.49 12.51 26.46
CA LEU A 59 -4.11 13.81 26.74
C LEU A 59 -4.37 13.97 28.24
N ARG A 60 -4.89 12.93 28.90
CA ARG A 60 -5.12 12.95 30.35
C ARG A 60 -3.81 13.15 31.11
N ALA A 61 -2.76 12.43 30.74
CA ALA A 61 -1.45 12.56 31.38
C ALA A 61 -0.82 13.95 31.14
N ALA A 62 -0.88 14.45 29.89
CA ALA A 62 -0.33 15.75 29.52
C ALA A 62 -1.04 16.90 30.24
N LEU A 63 -2.37 16.87 30.30
CA LEU A 63 -3.15 17.90 31.01
C LEU A 63 -2.96 17.81 32.52
N ALA A 64 -2.94 16.61 33.11
CA ALA A 64 -2.64 16.46 34.54
C ALA A 64 -1.25 17.04 34.91
N LEU A 65 -0.27 16.91 34.03
CA LEU A 65 1.04 17.55 34.19
C LEU A 65 0.95 19.07 34.08
N LEU A 66 0.26 19.60 33.05
CA LEU A 66 0.10 21.04 32.84
C LEU A 66 -0.64 21.73 33.98
N GLU A 67 -1.66 21.10 34.55
CA GLU A 67 -2.39 21.61 35.72
C GLU A 67 -1.50 21.71 36.96
N ARG A 68 -0.52 20.81 37.11
CA ARG A 68 0.41 20.81 38.24
C ARG A 68 1.55 21.83 38.09
N LEU A 69 1.79 22.33 36.87
CA LEU A 69 2.84 23.31 36.59
C LEU A 69 2.37 24.75 36.88
N PRO A 70 3.24 25.63 37.39
CA PRO A 70 2.97 27.06 37.49
C PRO A 70 2.65 27.66 36.12
N ARG A 71 1.71 28.62 36.05
CA ARG A 71 1.26 29.24 34.79
C ARG A 71 2.39 29.72 33.88
N LYS A 72 3.44 30.29 34.48
CA LYS A 72 4.59 30.85 33.75
C LYS A 72 5.44 29.78 33.07
N GLU A 73 5.50 28.57 33.60
CA GLU A 73 6.33 27.48 33.07
C GLU A 73 5.60 26.66 31.99
N ARG A 74 4.27 26.69 31.97
CA ARG A 74 3.46 25.88 31.03
C ARG A 74 3.87 26.07 29.57
N ALA A 75 4.14 27.31 29.16
CA ALA A 75 4.54 27.65 27.80
C ALA A 75 5.83 26.93 27.38
N ASP A 76 6.80 26.82 28.29
CA ASP A 76 8.09 26.16 28.05
C ASP A 76 7.96 24.63 27.96
N TRP A 77 6.89 24.08 28.54
CA TRP A 77 6.59 22.66 28.51
C TRP A 77 5.77 22.23 27.28
N LEU A 78 5.03 23.13 26.61
CA LEU A 78 4.21 22.76 25.45
C LEU A 78 5.03 22.08 24.33
N PRO A 79 6.23 22.58 23.94
CA PRO A 79 7.06 21.92 22.95
C PRO A 79 7.51 20.51 23.36
N ARG A 80 7.65 20.25 24.66
CA ARG A 80 8.06 18.94 25.20
C ARG A 80 6.92 17.93 25.23
N LEU A 81 5.68 18.41 25.25
CA LEU A 81 4.46 17.61 25.17
C LEU A 81 3.99 17.38 23.75
N GLU A 82 4.64 17.99 22.74
CA GLU A 82 4.33 17.72 21.35
C GLU A 82 4.54 16.24 21.01
N ARG A 83 3.60 15.71 20.22
CA ARG A 83 3.66 14.39 19.63
C ARG A 83 3.58 14.52 18.12
N ARG A 84 3.92 13.42 17.44
CA ARG A 84 3.93 13.39 15.96
C ARG A 84 2.57 13.72 15.34
N GLY A 85 1.47 13.38 16.03
CA GLY A 85 0.09 13.59 15.58
C GLY A 85 -0.60 14.84 16.15
N TYR A 86 -0.05 15.50 17.16
CA TYR A 86 -0.68 16.67 17.78
C TYR A 86 0.31 17.54 18.56
N ARG A 87 -0.02 18.83 18.72
CA ARG A 87 0.72 19.79 19.55
C ARG A 87 -0.19 20.57 20.47
N PHE A 88 0.36 21.10 21.55
CA PHE A 88 -0.34 22.01 22.46
C PHE A 88 0.03 23.46 22.13
N LEU A 89 -0.96 24.35 22.18
CA LEU A 89 -0.86 25.77 21.88
C LEU A 89 -1.44 26.56 23.06
N ALA A 90 -0.66 27.51 23.58
CA ALA A 90 -1.18 28.45 24.56
C ALA A 90 -2.20 29.39 23.89
N GLY A 91 -3.36 29.59 24.52
CA GLY A 91 -4.41 30.47 24.01
C GLY A 91 -5.64 29.75 23.49
N SER A 92 -6.59 30.56 23.00
CA SER A 92 -7.87 30.10 22.45
C SER A 92 -7.77 29.50 21.06
N GLY A 93 -6.58 29.42 20.47
CA GLY A 93 -6.36 28.87 19.14
C GLY A 93 -7.00 29.71 18.03
N GLU A 94 -7.15 29.09 16.86
CA GLU A 94 -7.82 29.69 15.70
C GLU A 94 -9.28 29.25 15.68
N SER A 95 -10.18 30.10 15.19
CA SER A 95 -11.57 29.71 14.94
C SER A 95 -11.73 29.15 13.53
N GLY A 96 -12.70 28.25 13.32
CA GLY A 96 -12.88 27.58 12.04
C GLY A 96 -14.23 26.88 11.91
N LEU A 97 -14.39 26.16 10.79
CA LEU A 97 -15.59 25.39 10.48
C LEU A 97 -15.72 24.17 11.42
N PRO A 98 -16.92 23.59 11.59
CA PRO A 98 -17.05 22.34 12.34
C PRO A 98 -16.23 21.21 11.68
N VAL A 99 -15.72 20.31 12.53
CA VAL A 99 -14.95 19.13 12.09
C VAL A 99 -15.86 18.16 11.34
N GLN A 100 -15.60 17.93 10.05
CA GLN A 100 -16.42 17.07 9.18
C GLN A 100 -15.68 15.84 8.63
N ALA A 101 -14.35 15.86 8.59
CA ALA A 101 -13.58 14.74 8.06
C ALA A 101 -13.70 13.50 8.96
N GLU A 102 -13.84 12.32 8.35
CA GLU A 102 -14.09 11.06 9.07
C GLU A 102 -13.01 10.77 10.12
N ILE A 103 -11.73 10.86 9.73
CA ILE A 103 -10.59 10.63 10.63
C ILE A 103 -10.58 11.67 11.76
N SER A 104 -10.75 12.95 11.44
CA SER A 104 -10.81 14.03 12.43
C SER A 104 -11.99 13.84 13.41
N SER A 105 -13.13 13.34 12.94
CA SER A 105 -14.29 13.05 13.77
C SER A 105 -14.04 11.90 14.75
N ARG A 106 -13.34 10.84 14.31
CA ARG A 106 -12.93 9.72 15.18
C ARG A 106 -11.99 10.19 16.27
N LEU A 107 -11.01 11.02 15.90
CA LEU A 107 -10.02 11.56 16.81
C LEU A 107 -10.65 12.54 17.81
N LEU A 108 -11.57 13.39 17.35
CA LEU A 108 -12.38 14.25 18.21
C LEU A 108 -13.20 13.43 19.21
N ARG A 109 -13.83 12.32 18.79
CA ARG A 109 -14.55 11.43 19.73
C ARG A 109 -13.63 10.85 20.81
N SER A 110 -12.43 10.39 20.45
CA SER A 110 -11.44 9.88 21.41
C SER A 110 -10.98 10.97 22.38
N ALA A 111 -10.62 12.15 21.88
CA ALA A 111 -10.24 13.29 22.71
C ALA A 111 -11.39 13.74 23.63
N THR A 112 -12.63 13.78 23.13
CA THR A 112 -13.80 14.10 23.95
C THR A 112 -13.97 13.12 25.10
N ARG A 113 -13.78 11.81 24.89
CA ARG A 113 -13.79 10.80 25.97
C ARG A 113 -12.65 11.01 26.98
N ALA A 114 -11.50 11.50 26.51
CA ALA A 114 -10.37 11.80 27.37
C ALA A 114 -10.63 12.99 28.31
N LEU A 115 -11.26 14.03 27.76
CA LEU A 115 -11.38 15.36 28.36
C LEU A 115 -12.70 15.58 29.11
N ALA A 116 -13.79 14.97 28.65
CA ALA A 116 -15.09 15.10 29.29
C ALA A 116 -15.19 14.17 30.53
N PRO A 117 -15.86 14.60 31.60
CA PRO A 117 -16.55 15.88 31.79
C PRO A 117 -15.67 17.00 32.40
N ALA A 118 -14.39 16.74 32.67
CA ALA A 118 -13.52 17.66 33.40
C ALA A 118 -13.29 19.00 32.69
N TYR A 119 -13.34 19.01 31.36
CA TYR A 119 -13.08 20.20 30.55
C TYR A 119 -14.26 20.52 29.61
N ALA A 120 -14.61 21.80 29.53
CA ALA A 120 -15.48 22.31 28.47
C ALA A 120 -14.66 22.40 27.17
N ILE A 121 -15.05 21.60 26.17
CA ILE A 121 -14.33 21.48 24.91
C ILE A 121 -15.14 22.06 23.75
N SER A 122 -14.46 22.75 22.84
CA SER A 122 -14.98 23.07 21.51
C SER A 122 -13.96 22.64 20.46
N ALA A 123 -14.39 22.35 19.24
CA ALA A 123 -13.49 21.89 18.20
C ALA A 123 -13.85 22.45 16.83
N ASN A 124 -12.84 22.69 16.02
CA ASN A 124 -12.95 23.31 14.72
C ASN A 124 -11.89 22.77 13.75
N ALA A 125 -12.25 22.68 12.47
CA ALA A 125 -11.34 22.38 11.39
C ALA A 125 -10.54 23.64 11.01
N LEU A 126 -9.25 23.47 10.76
CA LEU A 126 -8.36 24.53 10.32
C LEU A 126 -8.39 24.68 8.80
N PRO A 127 -8.46 25.90 8.25
CA PRO A 127 -8.34 26.13 6.81
C PRO A 127 -6.94 25.75 6.30
N GLY A 128 -6.86 25.21 5.06
CA GLY A 128 -5.60 25.15 4.32
C GLY A 128 -4.79 23.84 4.37
N ALA A 129 -5.20 22.80 5.11
CA ALA A 129 -4.61 21.46 4.94
C ALA A 129 -5.60 20.34 5.27
N ARG A 130 -5.50 19.22 4.53
CA ARG A 130 -6.37 18.06 4.72
C ARG A 130 -6.33 17.60 6.18
N GLU A 131 -7.51 17.58 6.80
CA GLU A 131 -7.82 16.91 8.09
C GLU A 131 -7.20 17.50 9.37
N ARG A 132 -6.56 18.68 9.32
CA ARG A 132 -6.13 19.39 10.53
C ARG A 132 -7.33 19.97 11.29
N PHE A 133 -7.34 19.81 12.60
CA PHE A 133 -8.35 20.41 13.47
C PHE A 133 -7.76 20.78 14.82
N GLN A 134 -8.41 21.71 15.51
CA GLN A 134 -8.08 22.12 16.87
C GLN A 134 -9.19 21.74 17.82
N ILE A 135 -8.80 21.40 19.05
CA ILE A 135 -9.68 21.31 20.21
C ILE A 135 -9.28 22.44 21.16
N HIS A 136 -10.24 23.25 21.57
CA HIS A 136 -10.04 24.31 22.54
C HIS A 136 -10.61 23.89 23.88
N LEU A 137 -9.86 24.13 24.93
CA LEU A 137 -10.26 23.86 26.31
C LEU A 137 -9.75 24.97 27.23
N ARG A 138 -10.29 25.00 28.45
CA ARG A 138 -9.84 25.89 29.52
C ARG A 138 -9.34 25.04 30.67
N LEU A 139 -8.12 25.31 31.13
CA LEU A 139 -7.56 24.65 32.32
C LEU A 139 -8.37 25.03 33.57
N ALA A 140 -8.19 24.30 34.67
CA ALA A 140 -8.90 24.56 35.93
C ALA A 140 -8.71 26.01 36.44
N ASP A 141 -7.55 26.58 36.12
CA ASP A 141 -7.14 27.95 36.37
C ASP A 141 -7.82 29.03 35.50
N GLY A 142 -8.59 28.60 34.50
CA GLY A 142 -9.22 29.47 33.49
C GLY A 142 -8.31 29.84 32.32
N ASP A 143 -7.03 29.43 32.35
CA ASP A 143 -6.08 29.66 31.26
C ASP A 143 -6.53 28.90 30.00
N PRO A 144 -6.64 29.57 28.84
CA PRO A 144 -7.05 28.92 27.60
C PRO A 144 -5.89 28.09 27.01
N LEU A 145 -6.20 26.87 26.59
CA LEU A 145 -5.29 25.95 25.93
C LEU A 145 -5.96 25.34 24.70
N SER A 146 -5.20 25.21 23.61
CA SER A 146 -5.68 24.55 22.40
C SER A 146 -4.77 23.38 22.02
N VAL A 147 -5.35 22.29 21.56
CA VAL A 147 -4.64 21.12 21.06
C VAL A 147 -4.87 21.05 19.56
N GLU A 148 -3.81 21.18 18.77
CA GLU A 148 -3.88 21.05 17.33
C GLU A 148 -3.50 19.64 16.90
N PHE A 149 -4.43 18.95 16.28
CA PHE A 149 -4.22 17.65 15.67
C PHE A 149 -3.82 17.80 14.21
N ARG A 150 -2.76 17.08 13.83
CA ARG A 150 -2.24 16.99 12.47
C ARG A 150 -2.18 15.52 12.04
N PRO A 151 -3.33 14.90 11.73
CA PRO A 151 -3.34 13.57 11.15
C PRO A 151 -2.52 13.61 9.85
N ARG A 152 -1.57 12.68 9.73
CA ARG A 152 -0.77 12.50 8.52
C ARG A 152 -1.13 11.14 7.93
N PRO A 153 -2.12 11.06 7.03
CA PRO A 153 -2.32 9.85 6.23
C PRO A 153 -1.04 9.60 5.41
N GLY A 154 -0.62 8.33 5.29
CA GLY A 154 0.62 7.96 4.60
C GLY A 154 1.86 8.17 5.45
N LEU A 155 2.06 7.33 6.47
CA LEU A 155 3.38 7.26 7.12
C LEU A 155 4.43 6.97 6.05
N PRO A 156 5.59 7.67 6.06
CA PRO A 156 6.61 7.48 5.02
C PRO A 156 6.92 5.99 4.89
N LEU A 157 6.80 5.49 3.67
CA LEU A 157 7.14 4.11 3.36
C LEU A 157 8.62 3.90 3.68
N SER A 158 8.97 2.70 4.15
CA SER A 158 10.36 2.37 4.40
C SER A 158 11.16 2.61 3.11
N PRO A 159 12.33 3.28 3.16
CA PRO A 159 13.20 3.43 1.99
C PRO A 159 13.58 2.08 1.36
N TRP A 160 13.49 1.00 2.13
CA TRP A 160 13.75 -0.36 1.67
C TRP A 160 12.62 -0.97 0.81
N LEU A 161 11.39 -0.50 0.97
CA LEU A 161 10.21 -1.01 0.29
C LEU A 161 10.36 -1.08 -1.24
N PRO A 162 10.80 -0.02 -1.96
CA PRO A 162 10.97 -0.10 -3.41
C PRO A 162 12.02 -1.13 -3.84
N PHE A 163 13.07 -1.34 -3.04
CA PHE A 163 14.09 -2.36 -3.35
C PHE A 163 13.53 -3.77 -3.21
N VAL A 164 12.74 -4.03 -2.15
CA VAL A 164 12.08 -5.34 -1.95
C VAL A 164 11.04 -5.60 -3.02
N LEU A 165 10.20 -4.60 -3.36
CA LEU A 165 9.24 -4.71 -4.44
C LEU A 165 9.94 -4.98 -5.78
N GLY A 166 11.04 -4.28 -6.06
CA GLY A 166 11.86 -4.53 -7.25
C GLY A 166 12.42 -5.96 -7.28
N ALA A 167 12.98 -6.44 -6.17
CA ALA A 167 13.50 -7.80 -6.06
C ALA A 167 12.40 -8.87 -6.24
N GLN A 168 11.22 -8.62 -5.66
CA GLN A 168 10.05 -9.49 -5.80
C GLN A 168 9.56 -9.55 -7.25
N LEU A 169 9.44 -8.39 -7.92
CA LEU A 169 9.06 -8.36 -9.34
C LEU A 169 10.11 -9.04 -10.22
N ALA A 170 11.40 -8.87 -9.92
CA ALA A 170 12.48 -9.56 -10.62
C ALA A 170 12.39 -11.08 -10.42
N LEU A 171 12.10 -11.54 -9.20
CA LEU A 171 11.91 -12.96 -8.89
C LEU A 171 10.70 -13.54 -9.64
N VAL A 172 9.59 -12.80 -9.68
CA VAL A 172 8.40 -13.17 -10.46
C VAL A 172 8.71 -13.20 -11.96
N ALA A 173 9.45 -12.22 -12.48
CA ALA A 173 9.86 -12.21 -13.88
C ALA A 173 10.74 -13.41 -14.22
N LEU A 174 11.71 -13.72 -13.37
CA LEU A 174 12.61 -14.85 -13.56
C LEU A 174 11.85 -16.18 -13.49
N SER A 175 10.93 -16.34 -12.52
CA SER A 175 10.14 -17.56 -12.38
C SER A 175 9.18 -17.76 -13.55
N CYS A 176 8.50 -16.70 -14.01
CA CYS A 176 7.65 -16.74 -15.19
C CYS A 176 8.44 -17.09 -16.45
N TRP A 177 9.62 -16.49 -16.62
CA TRP A 177 10.50 -16.79 -17.75
C TRP A 177 10.95 -18.26 -17.74
N LEU A 178 11.40 -18.78 -16.59
CA LEU A 178 11.78 -20.19 -16.44
C LEU A 178 10.60 -21.12 -16.71
N ALA A 179 9.42 -20.84 -16.16
CA ALA A 179 8.22 -21.66 -16.32
C ALA A 179 7.79 -21.74 -17.80
N VAL A 180 7.67 -20.60 -18.47
CA VAL A 180 7.27 -20.58 -19.90
C VAL A 180 8.36 -21.19 -20.79
N ARG A 181 9.64 -21.03 -20.43
CA ARG A 181 10.74 -21.64 -21.18
C ARG A 181 10.67 -23.16 -21.11
N GLN A 182 10.43 -23.70 -19.92
CA GLN A 182 10.24 -25.14 -19.74
C GLN A 182 9.00 -25.66 -20.48
N ALA A 183 7.89 -24.92 -20.46
CA ALA A 183 6.66 -25.33 -21.13
C ALA A 183 6.75 -25.30 -22.67
N THR A 184 7.53 -24.37 -23.24
CA THR A 184 7.60 -24.16 -24.71
C THR A 184 8.78 -24.88 -25.37
N ALA A 185 9.82 -25.25 -24.62
CA ALA A 185 10.96 -26.01 -25.15
C ALA A 185 10.56 -27.30 -25.90
N PRO A 186 9.71 -28.20 -25.35
CA PRO A 186 9.34 -29.44 -26.04
C PRO A 186 8.48 -29.20 -27.28
N LEU A 187 7.64 -28.16 -27.29
CA LEU A 187 6.85 -27.78 -28.46
C LEU A 187 7.74 -27.36 -29.62
N ARG A 188 8.85 -26.66 -29.34
CA ARG A 188 9.82 -26.28 -30.36
C ARG A 188 10.53 -27.50 -30.94
N THR A 189 10.93 -28.46 -30.10
CA THR A 189 11.54 -29.72 -30.57
C THR A 189 10.59 -30.53 -31.46
N LEU A 190 9.30 -30.61 -31.10
CA LEU A 190 8.31 -31.29 -31.93
C LEU A 190 8.08 -30.58 -33.27
N ALA A 191 8.04 -29.25 -33.27
CA ALA A 191 7.92 -28.47 -34.51
C ALA A 191 9.13 -28.67 -35.43
N GLU A 192 10.35 -28.58 -34.89
CA GLU A 192 11.59 -28.81 -35.64
C GLU A 192 11.65 -30.25 -36.21
N ALA A 193 11.17 -31.25 -35.47
CA ALA A 193 11.14 -32.62 -35.94
C ALA A 193 10.08 -32.87 -37.03
N ALA A 194 8.92 -32.21 -36.94
CA ALA A 194 7.91 -32.24 -37.99
C ALA A 194 8.41 -31.56 -39.28
N ASP A 195 9.11 -30.42 -39.16
CA ASP A 195 9.73 -29.73 -40.30
C ASP A 195 10.84 -30.58 -40.95
N ALA A 196 11.59 -31.34 -40.14
CA ALA A 196 12.67 -32.23 -40.61
C ALA A 196 12.17 -33.49 -41.33
N LEU A 197 10.92 -33.90 -41.13
CA LEU A 197 10.36 -35.10 -41.77
C LEU A 197 10.34 -34.96 -43.30
N GLY A 198 10.19 -33.73 -43.81
CA GLY A 198 10.35 -33.37 -45.23
C GLY A 198 9.48 -34.20 -46.20
N PRO A 199 9.59 -33.97 -47.52
CA PRO A 199 8.90 -34.79 -48.53
C PRO A 199 9.46 -36.23 -48.63
N ASP A 200 10.63 -36.50 -48.04
CA ASP A 200 11.29 -37.81 -48.09
C ASP A 200 10.91 -38.76 -46.93
N LEU A 201 10.06 -38.31 -45.99
CA LEU A 201 9.49 -39.12 -44.89
C LEU A 201 10.50 -40.02 -44.18
N ARG A 202 11.70 -39.51 -43.87
CA ARG A 202 12.70 -40.28 -43.14
C ARG A 202 12.48 -40.06 -41.63
N PRO A 203 12.05 -41.09 -40.86
CA PRO A 203 11.76 -40.90 -39.45
C PRO A 203 13.06 -40.65 -38.68
N ALA A 204 13.15 -39.51 -38.00
CA ALA A 204 14.12 -39.34 -36.93
C ALA A 204 13.44 -39.79 -35.63
N GLU A 205 13.86 -40.93 -35.06
CA GLU A 205 13.32 -41.41 -33.79
C GLU A 205 13.55 -40.37 -32.69
N LEU A 206 12.48 -39.72 -32.25
CA LEU A 206 12.55 -38.77 -31.16
C LEU A 206 12.50 -39.52 -29.82
N PRO A 207 13.36 -39.16 -28.84
CA PRO A 207 13.33 -39.78 -27.52
C PRO A 207 12.04 -39.40 -26.77
N GLU A 208 11.29 -40.41 -26.31
CA GLU A 208 10.08 -40.25 -25.48
C GLU A 208 10.39 -39.75 -24.05
N ARG A 209 10.82 -38.50 -23.91
CA ARG A 209 11.16 -37.88 -22.60
C ARG A 209 10.39 -36.59 -22.38
N GLY A 210 9.89 -36.38 -21.16
CA GLY A 210 9.23 -35.14 -20.73
C GLY A 210 7.84 -35.35 -20.13
N PRO A 211 7.02 -34.28 -20.03
CA PRO A 211 5.62 -34.36 -19.59
C PRO A 211 4.80 -35.36 -20.41
N SER A 212 3.72 -35.89 -19.83
CA SER A 212 2.91 -36.95 -20.45
C SER A 212 2.31 -36.54 -21.80
N GLU A 213 2.01 -35.26 -21.97
CA GLU A 213 1.53 -34.68 -23.24
C GLU A 213 2.60 -34.74 -24.33
N VAL A 214 3.86 -34.47 -23.97
CA VAL A 214 5.01 -34.49 -24.90
C VAL A 214 5.33 -35.92 -25.30
N VAL A 215 5.34 -36.86 -24.35
CA VAL A 215 5.53 -38.29 -24.62
C VAL A 215 4.45 -38.81 -25.56
N ARG A 216 3.18 -38.47 -25.30
CA ARG A 216 2.05 -38.88 -26.16
C ARG A 216 2.17 -38.32 -27.57
N ALA A 217 2.55 -37.04 -27.71
CA ALA A 217 2.76 -36.42 -29.02
C ALA A 217 3.97 -37.02 -29.76
N THR A 218 5.08 -37.24 -29.06
CA THR A 218 6.29 -37.85 -29.61
C THR A 218 6.02 -39.27 -30.10
N ARG A 219 5.31 -40.08 -29.32
CA ARG A 219 4.91 -41.44 -29.71
C ARG A 219 4.00 -41.44 -30.94
N ALA A 220 3.05 -40.51 -31.03
CA ALA A 220 2.18 -40.38 -32.19
C ALA A 220 2.98 -40.01 -33.45
N LEU A 221 3.95 -39.09 -33.32
CA LEU A 221 4.80 -38.66 -34.43
C LEU A 221 5.77 -39.76 -34.88
N ASN A 222 6.39 -40.49 -33.95
CA ASN A 222 7.25 -41.63 -34.26
C ASN A 222 6.49 -42.82 -34.91
N ALA A 223 5.16 -42.85 -34.79
CA ALA A 223 4.31 -43.88 -35.39
C ALA A 223 3.82 -43.53 -36.81
N MET A 224 4.11 -42.32 -37.32
CA MET A 224 3.81 -41.87 -38.68
C MET A 224 4.98 -42.16 -39.62
#